data_AF-A0A317F1P8-F1
#
_entry.id   AF-A0A317F1P8-F1
#
_cell.length_a   1.000
_cell.length_b   1.000
_cell.length_c   1.000
_cell.angle_alpha   90.00
_cell.angle_beta   90.00
_cell.angle_gamma   90.00
#
_symmetry.space_group_name_H-M   'P 1'
#
loop_
_entity.id
_entity.type
_entity.pdbx_description
1 polymer ?
#
loop_
_entity_poly.entity_id
_entity_poly.type
_entity_poly.pdbx_seq_one_letter_code
_entity_poly.pdbx_strand_id
1 'polypeptide(L)'
;MDAFKIIIHHNSADLELTILPIEDIYQIINKGKTIGALRNLDLDWELLPIEDILEELPVFEKDLDNEHSVQINLDTPTINLITAEIENHLNHLR
;
A
#
# COMPACT_ATOMS: atom_id res chain seq x y z
N MET A 1 -8.45 -9.49 -8.72
CA MET A 1 -8.37 -8.20 -9.45
C MET A 1 -6.94 -8.03 -9.90
N ASP A 2 -6.71 -7.33 -11.01
CA ASP A 2 -5.35 -7.02 -11.45
C ASP A 2 -4.75 -5.91 -10.60
N ALA A 3 -3.43 -5.85 -10.55
CA ALA A 3 -2.72 -4.74 -9.92
C ALA A 3 -3.06 -3.43 -10.65
N PHE A 4 -3.23 -2.35 -9.89
CA PHE A 4 -3.52 -1.03 -10.42
C PHE A 4 -2.64 0.03 -9.77
N LYS A 5 -2.56 1.18 -10.42
CA LYS A 5 -1.77 2.32 -9.93
C LYS A 5 -2.70 3.37 -9.35
N ILE A 6 -2.27 3.97 -8.24
CA ILE A 6 -2.89 5.15 -7.66
C ILE A 6 -1.84 6.26 -7.53
N ILE A 7 -2.30 7.51 -7.48
CA ILE A 7 -1.46 8.67 -7.22
C ILE A 7 -2.02 9.36 -5.99
N ILE A 8 -1.20 9.53 -4.96
CA ILE A 8 -1.58 10.30 -3.77
C ILE A 8 -0.73 11.57 -3.68
N HIS A 9 -1.34 12.66 -3.22
CA HIS A 9 -0.65 13.92 -2.97
C HIS A 9 -0.11 13.93 -1.54
N HIS A 10 1.20 13.69 -1.38
CA HIS A 10 1.84 13.56 -0.07
C HIS A 10 3.08 14.48 0.03
N ASN A 11 3.18 15.27 1.10
CA ASN A 11 4.32 16.17 1.37
C ASN A 11 4.72 17.08 0.19
N SER A 12 3.74 17.67 -0.50
CA SER A 12 3.92 18.56 -1.66
C SER A 12 4.42 17.87 -2.94
N ALA A 13 4.36 16.55 -3.02
CA ALA A 13 4.71 15.79 -4.22
C ALA A 13 3.65 14.72 -4.52
N ASP A 14 3.54 14.37 -5.80
CA ASP A 14 2.73 13.27 -6.26
C ASP A 14 3.52 11.98 -6.08
N LEU A 15 2.90 11.02 -5.40
CA LEU A 15 3.49 9.72 -5.14
C LEU A 15 2.66 8.65 -5.85
N GLU A 16 3.29 7.99 -6.83
CA GLU A 16 2.72 6.85 -7.53
C GLU A 16 2.92 5.58 -6.68
N LEU A 17 1.82 4.88 -6.38
CA LEU A 17 1.81 3.61 -5.68
C LEU A 17 1.16 2.54 -6.56
N THR A 18 1.65 1.31 -6.45
CA THR A 18 1.00 0.15 -7.04
C THR A 18 0.20 -0.56 -5.95
N ILE A 19 -1.08 -0.78 -6.20
CA ILE A 19 -1.97 -1.54 -5.34
C ILE A 19 -2.14 -2.92 -5.95
N LEU A 20 -1.81 -3.95 -5.18
CA LEU A 20 -2.00 -5.34 -5.56
C LEU A 20 -3.08 -5.96 -4.67
N PRO A 21 -4.30 -6.19 -5.20
CA PRO A 21 -5.34 -6.90 -4.47
C PRO A 21 -5.03 -8.39 -4.37
N ILE A 22 -4.98 -8.92 -3.16
CA ILE A 22 -4.80 -10.34 -2.84
C ILE A 22 -5.90 -10.74 -1.86
N GLU A 23 -6.84 -11.56 -2.31
CA GLU A 23 -8.03 -11.94 -1.53
C GLU A 23 -8.82 -10.71 -1.00
N ASP A 24 -8.81 -10.48 0.31
CA ASP A 24 -9.45 -9.36 1.01
C ASP A 24 -8.47 -8.22 1.39
N ILE A 25 -7.22 -8.34 0.95
CA ILE A 25 -6.11 -7.44 1.28
C ILE A 25 -5.66 -6.66 0.04
N TYR A 26 -5.28 -5.41 0.26
CA TYR A 26 -4.69 -4.51 -0.73
C TYR A 26 -3.24 -4.24 -0.33
N GLN A 27 -2.30 -4.93 -0.97
CA GLN A 27 -0.87 -4.67 -0.77
C GLN A 27 -0.47 -3.34 -1.41
N ILE A 28 0.27 -2.53 -0.67
CA ILE A 28 0.79 -1.23 -1.11
C ILE A 28 2.25 -1.41 -1.48
N ILE A 29 2.56 -1.19 -2.76
CA ILE A 29 3.89 -1.34 -3.33
C ILE A 29 4.40 0.03 -3.79
N ASN A 30 5.56 0.44 -3.27
CA ASN A 30 6.28 1.63 -3.73
C ASN A 30 7.62 1.22 -4.32
N LYS A 31 7.89 1.62 -5.57
CA LYS A 31 9.15 1.33 -6.29
C LYS A 31 9.55 -0.16 -6.22
N GLY A 32 8.57 -1.06 -6.34
CA GLY A 32 8.78 -2.51 -6.32
C GLY A 32 8.93 -3.14 -4.94
N LYS A 33 8.86 -2.38 -3.84
CA LYS A 33 8.88 -2.89 -2.47
C LYS A 33 7.50 -2.77 -1.83
N THR A 34 7.03 -3.83 -1.20
CA THR A 34 5.83 -3.78 -0.35
C THR A 34 6.14 -2.95 0.89
N ILE A 35 5.36 -1.90 1.11
CA ILE A 35 5.51 -0.97 2.23
C ILE A 35 4.38 -1.09 3.27
N GLY A 36 3.35 -1.87 2.98
CA GLY A 36 2.23 -2.14 3.88
C GLY A 36 1.11 -2.87 3.15
N ALA A 37 0.07 -3.24 3.86
CA ALA A 37 -1.18 -3.67 3.24
C ALA A 37 -2.38 -3.21 4.06
N LEU A 38 -3.49 -3.02 3.36
CA LEU A 38 -4.75 -2.58 3.93
C LEU A 38 -5.80 -3.66 3.75
N ARG A 39 -6.56 -3.94 4.80
CA ARG A 39 -7.77 -4.78 4.71
C ARG A 39 -8.99 -3.87 4.78
N ASN A 40 -9.94 -4.11 3.87
CA ASN A 40 -11.23 -3.43 3.93
C ASN A 40 -12.17 -4.24 4.85
N LEU A 41 -12.65 -3.62 5.92
CA LEU A 41 -13.59 -4.20 6.90
C LEU A 41 -15.00 -3.59 6.74
N ASP A 42 -15.45 -3.42 5.50
CA ASP A 42 -16.71 -2.80 5.05
C ASP A 42 -16.89 -1.31 5.40
N LEU A 43 -16.75 -0.94 6.67
CA LEU A 43 -16.96 0.41 7.20
C LEU A 43 -15.65 1.10 7.60
N ASP A 44 -14.54 0.36 7.64
CA ASP A 44 -13.24 0.89 8.03
C ASP A 44 -12.11 0.17 7.30
N TRP A 45 -10.94 0.78 7.31
CA TRP A 45 -9.72 0.23 6.73
C TRP A 45 -8.69 -0.04 7.82
N GLU A 46 -8.21 -1.28 7.86
CA GLU A 46 -7.19 -1.70 8.81
C GLU A 46 -5.83 -1.78 8.13
N LEU A 47 -4.83 -1.07 8.67
CA LEU A 47 -3.43 -1.28 8.30
C LEU A 47 -2.93 -2.57 8.94
N LEU A 48 -2.57 -3.53 8.09
CA LEU A 48 -1.98 -4.78 8.54
C LEU A 48 -0.48 -4.60 8.83
N PRO A 49 0.05 -5.24 9.90
CA PRO A 49 1.47 -5.27 10.16
C PRO A 49 2.20 -5.88 8.96
N ILE A 50 3.28 -5.23 8.52
CA ILE A 50 4.15 -5.75 7.45
C ILE A 50 4.62 -7.18 7.78
N GLU A 51 4.89 -7.48 9.05
CA GLU A 51 5.32 -8.80 9.51
C GLU A 51 4.28 -9.90 9.22
N ASP A 52 2.99 -9.60 9.37
CA ASP A 52 1.90 -10.54 9.10
C ASP A 52 1.68 -10.77 7.59
N ILE A 53 2.18 -9.86 6.76
CA ILE A 53 2.10 -9.92 5.29
C ILE A 53 3.36 -10.59 4.70
N LEU A 54 4.51 -10.47 5.38
CA LEU A 54 5.82 -10.95 4.93
C LEU A 54 6.11 -12.42 5.29
N GLU A 55 5.30 -13.11 6.09
CA GLU A 55 5.52 -14.54 6.39
C GLU A 55 5.57 -15.44 5.13
N GLU A 56 5.07 -14.96 3.98
CA GLU A 56 5.15 -15.65 2.69
C GLU A 56 6.33 -15.26 1.79
N LEU A 57 7.13 -14.24 2.14
CA LEU A 57 8.31 -13.86 1.35
C LEU A 57 9.57 -14.48 1.95
N PRO A 58 10.42 -15.14 1.14
CA PRO A 58 11.70 -15.65 1.64
C PRO A 58 12.48 -14.48 2.24
N VAL A 59 12.95 -14.67 3.47
CA VAL A 59 13.64 -13.74 4.38
C VAL A 59 14.91 -13.06 3.78
N PHE A 60 15.20 -13.30 2.50
CA PHE A 60 16.44 -12.92 1.83
C PHE A 60 16.59 -11.46 1.39
N GLU A 61 15.57 -10.62 1.53
CA GLU A 61 15.70 -9.17 1.22
C GLU A 61 15.59 -8.25 2.44
N LYS A 62 15.86 -8.76 3.66
CA LYS A 62 15.83 -7.92 4.86
C LYS A 62 17.03 -6.95 4.99
N ASP A 63 18.02 -7.02 4.10
CA ASP A 63 19.35 -6.44 4.38
C ASP A 63 19.99 -5.52 3.32
N LEU A 64 19.29 -5.01 2.30
CA LEU A 64 19.93 -4.09 1.35
C LEU A 64 19.06 -2.85 1.02
N ASP A 65 19.63 -1.68 1.29
CA ASP A 65 19.20 -0.30 0.97
C ASP A 65 18.32 0.46 1.98
N ASN A 66 18.92 0.82 3.12
CA ASN A 66 18.33 1.72 4.12
C ASN A 66 19.08 3.06 4.28
N GLU A 67 19.57 3.66 3.18
CA GLU A 67 20.04 5.07 3.19
C GLU A 67 19.37 5.98 2.14
N HIS A 68 18.62 5.43 1.17
CA HIS A 68 18.03 6.24 0.08
C HIS A 68 16.59 5.87 -0.32
N SER A 69 15.97 4.88 0.31
CA SER A 69 14.56 4.61 0.09
C SER A 69 13.74 5.69 0.82
N VAL A 70 12.93 6.44 0.08
CA VAL A 70 11.96 7.37 0.67
C VAL A 70 11.05 6.53 1.56
N GLN A 71 11.29 6.57 2.86
CA GLN A 71 10.44 5.92 3.86
C GLN A 71 9.12 6.68 3.86
N ILE A 72 8.14 6.14 3.14
CA ILE A 72 6.75 6.62 3.26
C ILE A 72 6.28 6.13 4.62
N ASN A 73 5.94 7.07 5.49
CA ASN A 73 5.29 6.74 6.74
C ASN A 73 3.80 6.49 6.45
N LEU A 74 3.32 5.27 6.67
CA LEU A 74 1.89 4.94 6.56
C LEU A 74 1.17 5.40 7.83
N ASP A 75 1.18 6.70 8.07
CA ASP A 75 0.39 7.34 9.12
C ASP A 75 -1.08 7.47 8.69
N THR A 76 -1.96 7.81 9.64
CA THR A 76 -3.41 7.91 9.39
C THR A 76 -3.76 8.84 8.21
N PRO A 77 -3.16 10.04 8.06
CA PRO A 77 -3.41 10.88 6.89
C PRO A 77 -3.04 10.19 5.57
N THR A 78 -1.89 9.53 5.51
CA THR A 78 -1.42 8.84 4.30
C THR A 78 -2.32 7.65 3.97
N ILE A 79 -2.71 6.86 4.97
CA ILE A 79 -3.65 5.75 4.81
C ILE A 79 -4.97 6.25 4.22
N ASN A 80 -5.53 7.34 4.77
CA ASN A 80 -6.80 7.91 4.29
C ASN A 80 -6.74 8.35 2.82
N LEU A 81 -5.59 8.87 2.36
CA LEU A 81 -5.40 9.20 0.94
C LEU A 81 -5.37 7.94 0.07
N ILE A 82 -4.68 6.90 0.53
CA ILE A 82 -4.58 5.62 -0.19
C ILE A 82 -5.95 4.96 -0.29
N THR A 83 -6.68 4.87 0.82
CA THR A 83 -8.01 4.21 0.86
C THR A 83 -9.01 4.96 -0.01
N ALA A 84 -9.02 6.30 0.03
CA ALA A 84 -9.87 7.10 -0.84
C ALA A 84 -9.62 6.83 -2.34
N GLU A 85 -8.35 6.73 -2.76
CA GLU A 85 -8.02 6.42 -4.16
C GLU A 85 -8.37 4.97 -4.54
N ILE A 86 -8.19 4.01 -3.63
CA ILE A 86 -8.64 2.62 -3.84
C ILE A 86 -10.16 2.58 -4.04
N GLU A 87 -10.93 3.22 -3.15
CA GLU A 87 -12.39 3.27 -3.26
C GLU A 87 -12.86 3.95 -4.55
N ASN A 88 -12.23 5.06 -4.93
CA ASN A 88 -12.50 5.76 -6.18
C ASN A 88 -12.28 4.83 -7.39
N HIS A 89 -11.17 4.09 -7.39
CA HIS A 89 -10.87 3.11 -8.43
C HIS A 89 -11.93 1.98 -8.49
N LEU A 90 -12.29 1.40 -7.33
CA LEU A 90 -13.27 0.32 -7.24
C LEU A 90 -14.67 0.76 -7.69
N ASN A 91 -15.06 2.01 -7.39
CA ASN A 91 -16.34 2.57 -7.80
C ASN A 91 -16.42 2.86 -9.30
N HIS A 92 -15.30 3.20 -9.95
CA HIS A 92 -15.26 3.37 -11.41
C HIS A 92 -15.28 2.04 -12.20
N LEU A 93 -15.01 0.91 -11.54
CA LEU A 93 -15.09 -0.42 -12.14
C LEU A 93 -16.48 -1.07 -12.01
N ARG A 94 -17.42 -0.45 -11.30
CA ARG A 94 -18.81 -0.89 -11.13
C ARG A 94 -19.73 -0.29 -12.20
#